data_AF-A0A031LMR7-F1
#
_entry.id   AF-A0A031LMR7-F1
#
_cell.length_a   1.000
_cell.length_b   1.000
_cell.length_c   1.000
_cell.angle_alpha   90.00
_cell.angle_beta   90.00
_cell.angle_gamma   90.00
#
_symmetry.space_group_name_H-M   'P 1'
#
loop_
_entity.id
_entity.type
_entity.pdbx_description
1 polymer ?
#
loop_
_entity_poly.entity_id
_entity_poly.type
_entity_poly.pdbx_seq_one_letter_code
_entity_poly.pdbx_strand_id
1 'polypeptide(L)' 'MKSVFGPVITEGAGIFDIQLSKAQAIKSLEIAKNIYQDFKVTLLDLNNINDRLRAIDVDVDLGDMKGYVILIEVPEI' A
#
# COMPACT_ATOMS: atom_id res chain seq x y z
N MET A 1 12.53 3.79 -13.63
CA MET A 1 13.44 3.37 -14.73
C MET A 1 12.76 2.26 -15.55
N LYS A 2 12.91 2.11 -16.88
CA LYS A 2 12.22 1.03 -17.63
C LYS A 2 12.94 -0.32 -17.40
N SER A 3 12.26 -1.28 -16.76
CA SER A 3 12.73 -2.67 -16.62
C SER A 3 12.24 -3.55 -17.76
N VAL A 4 13.09 -4.47 -18.21
CA VAL A 4 12.91 -5.28 -19.42
C VAL A 4 12.15 -6.59 -19.14
N PHE A 5 11.87 -6.97 -17.88
CA PHE A 5 11.27 -8.28 -17.55
C PHE A 5 10.46 -8.33 -16.22
N GLY A 6 9.61 -7.35 -15.90
CA GLY A 6 8.71 -7.45 -14.74
C GLY A 6 7.71 -6.31 -14.67
N PRO A 7 6.60 -6.46 -13.90
CA PRO A 7 5.63 -5.39 -13.72
C PRO A 7 6.35 -4.15 -13.18
N VAL A 8 5.95 -2.99 -13.67
CA VAL A 8 6.49 -1.70 -13.22
C VAL A 8 6.04 -1.52 -11.77
N ILE A 9 6.85 -2.00 -10.83
CA ILE A 9 6.69 -1.62 -9.42
C ILE A 9 6.80 -0.10 -9.41
N THR A 10 5.72 0.57 -9.01
CA THR A 10 5.66 2.03 -8.95
C THR A 10 6.75 2.51 -8.00
N GLU A 11 7.88 3.00 -8.54
CA GLU A 11 9.03 3.50 -7.77
C GLU A 11 8.65 4.65 -6.79
N GLY A 12 7.42 5.16 -6.87
CA GLY A 12 6.84 6.18 -5.98
C GLY A 12 5.86 5.65 -4.93
N ALA A 13 5.76 4.34 -4.69
CA ALA A 13 4.85 3.77 -3.70
C ALA A 13 5.50 2.65 -2.88
N GLY A 14 5.09 2.51 -1.61
CA GLY A 14 5.65 1.50 -0.70
C GLY A 14 4.67 1.07 0.38
N ILE A 15 4.85 -0.16 0.87
CA ILE A 15 4.02 -0.74 1.92
C ILE A 15 4.61 -0.42 3.29
N PHE A 16 3.81 0.18 4.17
CA PHE A 16 4.21 0.51 5.53
C PHE A 16 3.96 -0.63 6.51
N ASP A 17 2.76 -1.21 6.46
CA ASP A 17 2.30 -2.24 7.39
C ASP A 17 1.15 -3.06 6.77
N ILE A 18 1.01 -4.30 7.23
CA ILE A 18 -0.01 -5.25 6.81
C ILE A 18 -0.69 -5.81 8.07
N GLN A 19 -2.01 -5.68 8.16
CA GLN A 19 -2.77 -6.06 9.35
C GLN A 19 -4.00 -6.89 8.98
N LEU A 20 -4.26 -7.97 9.70
CA LEU A 20 -5.48 -8.76 9.52
C LEU A 20 -6.72 -8.07 10.12
N SER A 21 -6.53 -7.21 11.12
CA SER A 21 -7.60 -6.52 11.84
C SER A 21 -7.71 -5.06 11.40
N LYS A 22 -8.91 -4.64 11.02
CA LYS A 22 -9.21 -3.25 10.64
C LYS A 22 -8.86 -2.26 11.76
N ALA A 23 -9.14 -2.65 13.01
CA ALA A 23 -8.86 -1.80 14.16
C ALA A 23 -7.37 -1.55 14.38
N GLN A 24 -6.52 -2.55 14.10
CA GLN A 24 -5.06 -2.40 14.15
C GLN A 24 -4.57 -1.58 12.96
N ALA A 25 -5.10 -1.84 11.76
CA ALA A 25 -4.76 -1.10 10.55
C ALA A 25 -5.07 0.40 10.66
N ILE A 26 -6.16 0.79 11.33
CA ILE A 26 -6.49 2.20 11.59
C ILE A 26 -5.42 2.86 12.49
N LYS A 27 -4.95 2.16 13.54
CA LYS A 27 -3.89 2.69 14.41
C LYS A 27 -2.58 2.87 13.63
N SER A 28 -2.20 1.87 12.85
CA SER A 28 -1.01 1.94 12.00
C SER A 28 -1.14 3.06 10.95
N LEU A 29 -2.36 3.33 10.45
CA LEU A 29 -2.62 4.42 9.50
C LEU A 29 -2.38 5.79 10.14
N GLU A 30 -2.86 5.99 11.36
CA GLU A 30 -2.61 7.22 12.12
C GLU A 30 -1.12 7.43 12.38
N ILE A 31 -0.39 6.36 12.74
CA ILE A 31 1.07 6.41 12.92
C ILE A 31 1.76 6.78 11.59
N ALA A 32 1.41 6.11 10.50
CA ALA A 32 1.98 6.37 9.18
C ALA A 32 1.73 7.82 8.72
N LYS A 33 0.52 8.34 8.90
CA LYS A 33 0.20 9.75 8.57
C LYS A 33 1.02 10.76 9.37
N ASN A 34 1.33 10.45 10.63
CA ASN A 34 2.15 11.32 11.46
C ASN A 34 3.64 11.31 11.06
N ILE A 35 4.14 10.18 10.58
CA ILE A 35 5.54 10.02 10.14
C ILE A 35 5.74 10.58 8.73
N TYR A 36 4.81 10.29 7.82
CA TYR A 36 4.90 10.59 6.39
C TYR A 36 3.94 11.72 6.00
N GLN A 37 4.12 12.90 6.60
CA GLN A 37 3.20 14.03 6.46
C GLN A 37 3.15 14.60 5.03
N ASP A 38 4.26 14.51 4.31
CA ASP A 38 4.39 15.00 2.93
C ASP A 38 4.01 13.95 1.88
N PHE A 39 3.56 12.77 2.30
CA PHE A 39 3.18 11.67 1.41
C PHE A 39 1.70 11.36 1.51
N LYS A 40 1.16 10.77 0.44
CA LYS A 40 -0.20 10.26 0.46
C LYS A 40 -0.20 8.90 1.17
N VAL A 41 -0.79 8.85 2.35
CA VAL A 41 -0.95 7.61 3.12
C VAL A 41 -2.38 7.09 2.99
N THR A 42 -2.53 5.90 2.40
CA THR A 42 -3.82 5.27 2.09
C THR A 42 -3.95 3.93 2.80
N LEU A 43 -5.15 3.61 3.32
CA LEU A 43 -5.49 2.28 3.80
C LEU A 43 -6.24 1.53 2.71
N LEU A 44 -5.73 0.37 2.31
CA LEU A 44 -6.33 -0.52 1.32
C LEU A 44 -6.91 -1.75 2.01
N ASP A 45 -8.12 -2.17 1.63
CA ASP A 45 -8.72 -3.42 2.09
C ASP A 45 -8.44 -4.52 1.05
N LEU A 46 -7.58 -5.48 1.38
CA LEU A 46 -7.27 -6.59 0.48
C LEU A 46 -8.49 -7.47 0.21
N ASN A 47 -9.58 -7.40 0.98
CA ASN A 47 -10.81 -8.12 0.64
C ASN A 47 -11.58 -7.47 -0.52
N ASN A 48 -11.30 -6.20 -0.83
CA ASN A 48 -11.83 -5.51 -2.00
C ASN A 48 -10.91 -5.74 -3.21
N ILE A 49 -11.49 -6.12 -4.35
CA ILE A 49 -10.74 -6.43 -5.57
C ILE A 49 -9.93 -5.24 -6.08
N ASN A 50 -10.51 -4.04 -6.10
CA ASN A 50 -9.82 -2.86 -6.64
C ASN A 50 -8.65 -2.43 -5.75
N ASP A 51 -8.86 -2.43 -4.44
CA ASP A 51 -7.81 -2.12 -3.47
C ASP A 51 -6.69 -3.17 -3.52
N ARG A 52 -7.05 -4.45 -3.70
CA ARG A 52 -6.07 -5.53 -3.85
C ARG A 52 -5.23 -5.37 -5.10
N LEU A 53 -5.84 -5.08 -6.25
CA LEU A 53 -5.11 -4.85 -7.50
C LEU A 53 -4.08 -3.73 -7.33
N ARG A 54 -4.48 -2.63 -6.68
CA ARG A 54 -3.57 -1.52 -6.38
C ARG A 54 -2.44 -1.90 -5.42
N ALA A 55 -2.71 -2.77 -4.45
CA ALA A 55 -1.66 -3.31 -3.58
C ALA A 55 -0.68 -4.20 -4.36
N ILE A 56 -1.18 -5.06 -5.26
CA ILE A 56 -0.37 -5.94 -6.12
C ILE A 56 0.54 -5.16 -7.06
N ASP A 57 0.06 -4.03 -7.60
CA ASP A 57 0.86 -3.17 -8.47
C ASP A 57 2.11 -2.60 -7.75
N VAL A 58 2.04 -2.51 -6.42
CA VAL A 58 3.12 -2.03 -5.56
C VAL A 58 3.98 -3.20 -5.07
N ASP A 59 3.34 -4.28 -4.64
CA ASP A 59 4.01 -5.50 -4.20
C ASP A 59 3.19 -6.73 -4.60
N VAL A 60 3.73 -7.53 -5.52
CA VAL A 60 3.07 -8.69 -6.11
C VAL A 60 2.75 -9.76 -5.07
N ASP A 61 3.52 -9.82 -3.97
CA ASP A 61 3.31 -10.81 -2.91
C ASP A 61 1.99 -10.60 -2.15
N LEU A 62 1.38 -9.41 -2.26
CA LEU A 62 0.07 -9.10 -1.66
C LEU A 62 -1.11 -9.78 -2.36
N GLY A 63 -0.89 -10.42 -3.53
CA GLY A 63 -1.98 -10.95 -4.35
C GLY A 63 -2.81 -12.05 -3.70
N ASP A 64 -2.17 -12.89 -2.90
CA ASP A 64 -2.82 -13.98 -2.16
C ASP A 64 -3.09 -13.63 -0.69
N MET A 65 -2.72 -12.43 -0.26
CA MET A 65 -2.89 -12.00 1.12
C MET A 65 -4.31 -11.49 1.40
N LYS A 66 -4.70 -11.55 2.69
CA LYS A 66 -5.95 -10.99 3.21
C LYS A 66 -5.63 -9.98 4.30
N GLY A 67 -6.56 -9.07 4.54
CA GLY A 67 -6.44 -8.04 5.57
C GLY A 67 -6.38 -6.66 4.98
N TYR A 68 -5.60 -5.80 5.59
CA TYR A 68 -5.51 -4.38 5.29
C TYR A 68 -4.06 -3.99 5.14
N VAL A 69 -3.79 -3.13 4.17
CA VAL A 69 -2.44 -2.69 3.83
C VAL A 69 -2.39 -1.19 3.89
N ILE A 70 -1.32 -0.66 4.48
CA ILE A 70 -1.05 0.77 4.48
C ILE A 70 -0.06 1.07 3.36
N LEU A 71 -0.56 1.82 2.39
CA LEU A 71 0.20 2.26 1.25
C LEU A 71 0.67 3.70 1.47
N ILE A 72 1.95 3.95 1.23
CA ILE A 72 2.54 5.29 1.20
C ILE A 72 2.90 5.59 -0.25
N GLU A 73 2.41 6.69 -0.80
CA GLU A 73 2.64 7.11 -2.17
C GLU A 73 3.24 8.52 -2.20
N VAL A 74 4.20 8.74 -3.09
CA VAL A 74 4.66 10.08 -3.45
C VAL A 74 3.45 10.83 -4.04
N PRO A 75 3.14 12.05 -3.56
CA PRO A 75 2.05 12.84 -4.13
C PRO A 75 2.33 13.10 -5.62
N GLU A 76 1.31 12.93 -6.46
CA GLU A 76 1.38 13.40 -7.84
C GLU A 76 1.49 14.93 -7.84
N ILE A 77 2.55 15.46 -8.46
CA ILE A 77 2.82 16.91 -8.61
C ILE A 77 1.94 17.49 -9.71
#